data_AF-A0A520A9I5-F1
#
_entry.id   AF-A0A520A9I5-F1
#
_cell.length_a   1.000
_cell.length_b   1.000
_cell.length_c   1.000
_cell.angle_alpha   90.00
_cell.angle_beta   90.00
_cell.angle_gamma   90.00
#
_symmetry.space_group_name_H-M   'P 1'
#
loop_
_entity.id
_entity.type
_entity.pdbx_description
1 polymer ?
#
loop_
_entity_poly.entity_id
_entity_poly.type
_entity_poly.pdbx_seq_one_letter_code
_entity_poly.pdbx_strand_id
1 'polypeptide(L)'
;MKNKIDILQTKIQQAHLGGGEARIEAQHKKGKLSARERLHFLLDENSFEEIGMLVTHRSTDFGMEREKYPGDGVVTGYGTIAGRLVYVFSQDFTVFGGSLSETHAEKICKVMEMALKNGAPLIGLNDSGGARIQEGVVSLGGYADIFYRNVQASGVIPQLSAIMGPCAGGAVYSPAITDFILMVENTSYMFVTGPNVVKTVTHEIVTSEELGGASTHATKSGVTHFACINELEAINHLKKLLSYMPQNCEEIPSQLPYSSSDESRPSLSLLMPENANQPYDVRSIIEEIADVGSFLEVHKDYAENIVVGFSRLAGRSIGIVANQPAYLAGVLDNHASVKAARFVRFCDCFNIPLLVLEDVPGFLPGTDQEWNGIITNGAKLLYAFCEATVPRITVITRKAYGGAYDVMNSKHIGADMNYAWPTAEIAVMGAKGAAEIIFKKEISSAEHPEEKWQEKEKMYSDIFANPYRAAERGFVDEVIDPTQTRTKLIKAFKMLENKVVNAPRKKHGNIPL
;
A
#
# COMPACT_ATOMS: atom_id res chain seq x y z
N MET A 1 -19.54 19.99 45.07
CA MET A 1 -18.60 19.99 43.94
C MET A 1 -17.39 19.08 44.21
N LYS A 2 -16.60 19.29 45.28
CA LYS A 2 -15.41 18.48 45.62
C LYS A 2 -15.64 16.95 45.54
N ASN A 3 -16.65 16.43 46.24
CA ASN A 3 -17.00 15.00 46.22
C ASN A 3 -17.32 14.47 44.80
N LYS A 4 -17.96 15.26 43.92
CA LYS A 4 -18.24 14.85 42.53
C LYS A 4 -16.97 14.78 41.68
N ILE A 5 -15.99 15.64 41.94
CA ILE A 5 -14.69 15.63 41.26
C ILE A 5 -13.89 14.40 41.71
N ASP A 6 -13.91 14.08 43.01
CA ASP A 6 -13.21 12.90 43.52
C ASP A 6 -13.78 11.60 42.88
N ILE A 7 -15.11 11.48 42.77
CA ILE A 7 -15.76 10.36 42.05
C ILE A 7 -15.31 10.28 40.59
N LEU A 8 -15.24 11.43 39.90
CA LEU A 8 -14.78 11.48 38.51
C LEU A 8 -13.34 10.99 38.40
N GLN A 9 -12.45 11.47 39.26
CA GLN A 9 -11.03 11.07 39.26
C GLN A 9 -10.87 9.57 39.53
N THR A 10 -11.64 8.99 40.45
CA THR A 10 -11.66 7.53 40.67
C THR A 10 -12.10 6.77 39.41
N LYS A 11 -13.15 7.23 38.72
CA LYS A 11 -13.64 6.59 37.49
C LYS A 11 -12.61 6.68 36.35
N ILE A 12 -11.95 7.83 36.21
CA ILE A 12 -10.88 8.04 35.23
C ILE A 12 -9.70 7.10 35.52
N GLN A 13 -9.26 7.02 36.79
CA GLN A 13 -8.18 6.12 37.18
C GLN A 13 -8.52 4.64 36.91
N GLN A 14 -9.75 4.23 37.18
CA GLN A 14 -10.24 2.89 36.84
C GLN A 14 -10.22 2.62 35.33
N ALA A 15 -10.63 3.59 34.51
CA ALA A 15 -10.60 3.48 33.05
C ALA A 15 -9.16 3.41 32.48
N HIS A 16 -8.21 4.09 33.12
CA HIS A 16 -6.80 4.04 32.72
C HIS A 16 -6.13 2.71 33.05
N LEU A 17 -6.56 2.04 34.13
CA LEU A 17 -6.04 0.73 34.53
C LEU A 17 -6.45 -0.41 33.58
N GLY A 18 -7.47 -0.23 32.74
CA GLY A 18 -7.96 -1.25 31.81
C GLY A 18 -8.30 -2.56 32.54
N GLY A 19 -7.69 -3.66 32.11
CA GLY A 19 -7.81 -4.98 32.73
C GLY A 19 -7.05 -5.18 34.05
N GLY A 20 -6.32 -4.16 34.52
CA GLY A 20 -5.54 -4.16 35.76
C GLY A 20 -4.04 -4.42 35.55
N GLU A 21 -3.23 -4.04 36.55
CA GLU A 21 -1.76 -4.04 36.48
C GLU A 21 -1.17 -5.40 36.11
N ALA A 22 -1.70 -6.50 36.67
CA ALA A 22 -1.21 -7.85 36.37
C ALA A 22 -1.39 -8.23 34.89
N ARG A 23 -2.48 -7.81 34.25
CA ARG A 23 -2.73 -8.06 32.82
C ARG A 23 -1.87 -7.15 31.93
N ILE A 24 -1.60 -5.92 32.37
CA ILE A 24 -0.67 -5.00 31.71
C ILE A 24 0.76 -5.56 31.75
N GLU A 25 1.24 -5.99 32.91
CA GLU A 25 2.57 -6.59 33.06
C GLU A 25 2.72 -7.87 32.21
N ALA A 26 1.64 -8.64 32.05
CA ALA A 26 1.61 -9.79 31.15
C ALA A 26 1.70 -9.41 29.66
N GLN A 27 1.22 -8.23 29.25
CA GLN A 27 1.46 -7.70 27.90
C GLN A 27 2.92 -7.27 27.73
N HIS A 28 3.46 -6.52 28.70
CA HIS A 28 4.85 -6.06 28.66
C HIS A 28 5.84 -7.23 28.60
N LYS A 29 5.59 -8.32 29.34
CA LYS A 29 6.39 -9.56 29.28
C LYS A 29 6.41 -10.22 27.90
N LYS A 30 5.45 -9.91 27.03
CA LYS A 30 5.40 -10.38 25.64
C LYS A 30 6.03 -9.38 24.65
N GLY A 31 6.64 -8.30 25.15
CA GLY A 31 7.22 -7.24 24.31
C GLY A 31 6.17 -6.31 23.68
N LYS A 32 4.94 -6.29 24.21
CA LYS A 32 3.82 -5.48 23.70
C LYS A 32 3.54 -4.29 24.60
N LEU A 33 3.20 -3.15 24.02
CA LEU A 33 2.71 -2.00 24.79
C LEU A 33 1.21 -2.17 25.08
N SER A 34 0.71 -1.46 26.10
CA SER A 34 -0.72 -1.30 26.32
C SER A 34 -1.35 -0.38 25.26
N ALA A 35 -2.67 -0.45 25.11
CA ALA A 35 -3.42 0.41 24.19
C ALA A 35 -3.13 1.92 24.39
N ARG A 36 -3.02 2.35 25.64
CA ARG A 36 -2.78 3.75 25.99
C ARG A 36 -1.33 4.18 25.77
N GLU A 37 -0.36 3.30 26.03
CA GLU A 37 1.05 3.56 25.71
C GLU A 37 1.25 3.70 24.20
N ARG A 38 0.60 2.88 23.38
CA ARG A 38 0.64 3.01 21.91
C ARG A 38 0.14 4.39 21.46
N LEU A 39 -0.97 4.86 22.03
CA LEU A 39 -1.50 6.21 21.75
C LEU A 39 -0.55 7.32 22.21
N HIS A 40 0.08 7.15 23.37
CA HIS A 40 1.08 8.10 23.88
C HIS A 40 2.28 8.24 22.94
N PHE A 41 2.78 7.14 22.38
CA PHE A 41 3.88 7.19 21.42
C PHE A 41 3.44 7.62 20.01
N LEU A 42 2.19 7.35 19.62
CA LEU A 42 1.66 7.69 18.30
C LEU A 42 1.33 9.17 18.15
N LEU A 43 0.69 9.78 19.14
CA LEU A 43 0.18 11.14 19.05
C LEU A 43 1.18 12.16 19.59
N ASP A 44 1.04 13.41 19.17
CA ASP A 44 1.82 14.51 19.72
C ASP A 44 1.50 14.69 21.21
N GLU A 45 2.50 15.13 21.96
CA GLU A 45 2.40 15.27 23.42
C GLU A 45 1.20 16.16 23.82
N ASN A 46 0.39 15.68 24.77
CA ASN A 46 -0.80 16.38 25.29
C ASN A 46 -1.88 16.71 24.24
N SER A 47 -1.90 16.02 23.08
CA SER A 47 -2.91 16.25 22.05
C SER A 47 -4.12 15.30 22.12
N PHE A 48 -4.01 14.17 22.84
CA PHE A 48 -5.04 13.13 22.82
C PHE A 48 -6.26 13.50 23.66
N GLU A 49 -7.42 13.49 23.00
CA GLU A 49 -8.73 13.74 23.58
C GLU A 49 -9.58 12.47 23.49
N GLU A 50 -9.79 11.81 24.63
CA GLU A 50 -10.52 10.54 24.69
C GLU A 50 -12.04 10.73 24.67
N ILE A 51 -12.70 9.91 23.86
CA ILE A 51 -14.15 9.88 23.71
C ILE A 51 -14.67 8.54 24.21
N GLY A 52 -15.67 8.57 25.10
CA GLY A 52 -16.33 7.35 25.57
C GLY A 52 -15.51 6.54 26.59
N MET A 53 -14.61 7.19 27.34
CA MET A 53 -13.79 6.56 28.39
C MET A 53 -14.60 5.76 29.40
N LEU A 54 -15.80 6.23 29.77
CA LEU A 54 -16.64 5.61 30.80
C LEU A 54 -17.71 4.65 30.27
N VAL A 55 -17.72 4.37 28.96
CA VAL A 55 -18.67 3.42 28.34
C VAL A 55 -18.35 2.00 28.81
N THR A 56 -19.37 1.20 29.10
CA THR A 56 -19.25 -0.20 29.49
C THR A 56 -20.22 -1.06 28.68
N HIS A 57 -19.94 -2.35 28.53
CA HIS A 57 -20.91 -3.28 27.95
C HIS A 57 -22.23 -3.31 28.73
N ARG A 58 -23.28 -3.70 28.00
CA ARG A 58 -24.66 -3.82 28.50
C ARG A 58 -25.07 -5.28 28.71
N SER A 59 -24.24 -6.23 28.31
CA SER A 59 -24.53 -7.67 28.43
C SER A 59 -24.73 -8.12 29.87
N THR A 60 -25.74 -8.96 30.07
CA THR A 60 -26.06 -9.71 31.29
C THR A 60 -25.89 -11.22 31.11
N ASP A 61 -25.50 -11.65 29.91
CA ASP A 61 -25.35 -13.06 29.60
C ASP A 61 -24.03 -13.59 30.17
N PHE A 62 -23.99 -14.88 30.49
CA PHE A 62 -22.79 -15.57 31.01
C PHE A 62 -22.16 -14.91 32.26
N GLY A 63 -22.93 -14.16 33.05
CA GLY A 63 -22.46 -13.50 34.27
C GLY A 63 -21.63 -12.24 34.02
N MET A 64 -21.64 -11.71 32.79
CA MET A 64 -20.87 -10.52 32.40
C MET A 64 -21.21 -9.28 33.23
N GLU A 65 -22.41 -9.18 33.80
CA GLU A 65 -22.83 -8.04 34.62
C GLU A 65 -21.92 -7.79 35.84
N ARG A 66 -21.16 -8.80 36.26
CA ARG A 66 -20.25 -8.78 37.41
C ARG A 66 -18.87 -8.20 37.12
N GLU A 67 -18.46 -8.18 35.86
CA GLU A 67 -17.12 -7.76 35.45
C GLU A 67 -17.25 -6.60 34.44
N LYS A 68 -17.21 -5.35 34.93
CA LYS A 68 -17.37 -4.15 34.08
C LYS A 68 -16.10 -3.33 34.03
N TYR A 69 -15.59 -3.14 32.82
CA TYR A 69 -14.44 -2.29 32.55
C TYR A 69 -14.86 -1.03 31.81
N PRO A 70 -14.61 0.18 32.36
CA PRO A 70 -14.77 1.42 31.62
C PRO A 70 -13.91 1.40 30.34
N GLY A 71 -14.49 1.85 29.24
CA GLY A 71 -13.89 1.85 27.91
C GLY A 71 -14.26 0.63 27.07
N ASP A 72 -14.70 -0.48 27.70
CA ASP A 72 -15.14 -1.73 27.08
C ASP A 72 -14.11 -2.38 26.11
N GLY A 73 -12.82 -2.23 26.45
CA GLY A 73 -11.72 -2.84 25.72
C GLY A 73 -11.28 -2.10 24.47
N VAL A 74 -11.70 -0.85 24.28
CA VAL A 74 -11.14 0.04 23.25
C VAL A 74 -11.02 1.47 23.76
N VAL A 75 -9.86 2.08 23.52
CA VAL A 75 -9.62 3.51 23.72
C VAL A 75 -9.85 4.21 22.40
N THR A 76 -10.74 5.21 22.36
CA THR A 76 -11.13 5.90 21.13
C THR A 76 -11.04 7.40 21.33
N GLY A 77 -10.61 8.15 20.32
CA GLY A 77 -10.53 9.61 20.42
C GLY A 77 -9.92 10.24 19.19
N TYR A 78 -9.36 11.42 19.39
CA TYR A 78 -8.62 12.16 18.37
C TYR A 78 -7.41 12.82 19.01
N GLY A 79 -6.45 13.24 18.19
CA GLY A 79 -5.29 14.00 18.60
C GLY A 79 -4.57 14.54 17.37
N THR A 80 -3.28 14.84 17.51
CA THR A 80 -2.48 15.29 16.37
C THR A 80 -1.26 14.42 16.13
N ILE A 81 -0.81 14.37 14.87
CA ILE A 81 0.49 13.83 14.48
C ILE A 81 1.17 14.91 13.64
N ALA A 82 2.30 15.44 14.13
CA ALA A 82 2.98 16.59 13.53
C ALA A 82 2.00 17.77 13.32
N GLY A 83 1.14 18.02 14.31
CA GLY A 83 0.13 19.09 14.30
C GLY A 83 -1.09 18.82 13.42
N ARG A 84 -1.17 17.68 12.73
CA ARG A 84 -2.30 17.31 11.87
C ARG A 84 -3.32 16.48 12.64
N LEU A 85 -4.59 16.86 12.59
CA LEU A 85 -5.70 16.13 13.22
C LEU A 85 -5.77 14.70 12.69
N VAL A 86 -5.86 13.72 13.60
CA VAL A 86 -6.13 12.31 13.31
C VAL A 86 -7.14 11.74 14.30
N TYR A 87 -7.96 10.80 13.83
CA TYR A 87 -8.83 10.00 14.67
C TYR A 87 -8.22 8.63 14.89
N VAL A 88 -8.41 8.10 16.10
CA VAL A 88 -7.75 6.86 16.50
C VAL A 88 -8.67 5.97 17.32
N PHE A 89 -8.47 4.67 17.17
CA PHE A 89 -8.91 3.69 18.14
C PHE A 89 -7.77 2.72 18.45
N SER A 90 -7.66 2.31 19.72
CA SER A 90 -6.66 1.35 20.18
C SER A 90 -7.31 0.30 21.06
N GLN A 91 -7.27 -0.94 20.60
CA GLN A 91 -7.88 -2.07 21.30
C GLN A 91 -7.03 -2.49 22.49
N ASP A 92 -7.67 -2.71 23.63
CA ASP A 92 -7.03 -3.09 24.88
C ASP A 92 -7.23 -4.58 25.14
N PHE A 93 -6.20 -5.37 24.82
CA PHE A 93 -6.22 -6.81 25.02
C PHE A 93 -6.37 -7.21 26.50
N THR A 94 -6.03 -6.33 27.45
CA THR A 94 -6.16 -6.63 28.88
C THR A 94 -7.63 -6.73 29.31
N VAL A 95 -8.55 -6.17 28.54
CA VAL A 95 -10.01 -6.21 28.79
C VAL A 95 -10.65 -7.25 27.86
N PHE A 96 -11.12 -8.36 28.43
CA PHE A 96 -11.76 -9.46 27.68
C PHE A 96 -10.99 -9.93 26.42
N GLY A 97 -9.65 -9.92 26.46
CA GLY A 97 -8.83 -10.30 25.30
C GLY A 97 -8.98 -9.36 24.09
N GLY A 98 -9.38 -8.10 24.34
CA GLY A 98 -9.68 -7.12 23.30
C GLY A 98 -10.92 -7.47 22.46
N SER A 99 -11.74 -8.42 22.92
CA SER A 99 -12.88 -8.92 22.15
C SER A 99 -13.92 -7.83 21.92
N LEU A 100 -14.44 -7.81 20.69
CA LEU A 100 -15.35 -6.79 20.21
C LEU A 100 -16.79 -7.08 20.66
N SER A 101 -17.33 -6.22 21.51
CA SER A 101 -18.74 -6.15 21.94
C SER A 101 -19.55 -5.14 21.14
N GLU A 102 -20.85 -5.06 21.43
CA GLU A 102 -21.74 -4.01 20.90
C GLU A 102 -21.16 -2.60 21.18
N THR A 103 -20.92 -2.27 22.44
CA THR A 103 -20.50 -0.91 22.82
C THR A 103 -19.06 -0.59 22.41
N HIS A 104 -18.18 -1.59 22.33
CA HIS A 104 -16.85 -1.44 21.73
C HIS A 104 -16.97 -1.02 20.26
N ALA A 105 -17.83 -1.70 19.49
CA ALA A 105 -18.08 -1.36 18.10
C ALA A 105 -18.74 0.01 17.93
N GLU A 106 -19.73 0.35 18.77
CA GLU A 106 -20.37 1.68 18.78
C GLU A 106 -19.34 2.80 18.96
N LYS A 107 -18.34 2.60 19.84
CA LYS A 107 -17.26 3.57 20.06
C LYS A 107 -16.38 3.75 18.82
N ILE A 108 -15.96 2.64 18.19
CA ILE A 108 -15.18 2.68 16.95
C ILE A 108 -15.98 3.39 15.85
N CYS A 109 -17.23 2.96 15.63
CA CYS A 109 -18.13 3.56 14.65
C CYS A 109 -18.28 5.07 14.84
N LYS A 110 -18.40 5.52 16.09
CA LYS A 110 -18.50 6.95 16.42
C LYS A 110 -17.25 7.73 15.98
N VAL A 111 -16.03 7.24 16.25
CA VAL A 111 -14.82 7.95 15.82
C VAL A 111 -14.61 7.88 14.31
N MET A 112 -15.02 6.79 13.65
CA MET A 112 -15.02 6.70 12.18
C MET A 112 -15.92 7.76 11.54
N GLU A 113 -17.13 7.94 12.08
CA GLU A 113 -18.04 8.99 11.60
C GLU A 113 -17.50 10.39 11.85
N MET A 114 -16.85 10.61 12.99
CA MET A 114 -16.22 11.91 13.28
C MET A 114 -15.04 12.18 12.35
N ALA A 115 -14.22 11.16 12.05
CA ALA A 115 -13.13 11.25 11.08
C ALA A 115 -13.63 11.64 9.70
N LEU A 116 -14.68 10.95 9.23
CA LEU A 116 -15.28 11.22 7.92
C LEU A 116 -15.91 12.62 7.86
N LYS A 117 -16.62 13.04 8.92
CA LYS A 117 -17.24 14.38 8.98
C LYS A 117 -16.24 15.52 9.01
N ASN A 118 -15.07 15.31 9.62
CA ASN A 118 -14.02 16.33 9.71
C ASN A 118 -12.96 16.21 8.60
N GLY A 119 -13.07 15.21 7.71
CA GLY A 119 -12.10 14.98 6.64
C GLY A 119 -10.69 14.72 7.19
N ALA A 120 -10.55 13.88 8.21
CA ALA A 120 -9.26 13.58 8.84
C ALA A 120 -8.94 12.08 8.81
N PRO A 121 -7.65 11.68 8.74
CA PRO A 121 -7.24 10.28 8.71
C PRO A 121 -7.71 9.50 9.94
N LEU A 122 -7.95 8.20 9.75
CA LEU A 122 -8.31 7.24 10.79
C LEU A 122 -7.21 6.19 10.96
N ILE A 123 -6.78 5.96 12.21
CA ILE A 123 -5.79 4.93 12.56
C ILE A 123 -6.39 3.93 13.54
N GLY A 124 -6.41 2.65 13.15
CA GLY A 124 -6.80 1.54 14.00
C GLY A 124 -5.58 0.77 14.54
N LEU A 125 -5.42 0.72 15.86
CA LEU A 125 -4.39 -0.07 16.53
C LEU A 125 -5.04 -1.34 17.10
N ASN A 126 -4.87 -2.45 16.39
CA ASN A 126 -5.63 -3.67 16.61
C ASN A 126 -4.88 -4.68 17.48
N ASP A 127 -5.60 -5.22 18.45
CA ASP A 127 -5.11 -6.18 19.44
C ASP A 127 -6.33 -6.89 20.05
N SER A 128 -6.96 -7.75 19.26
CA SER A 128 -8.26 -8.35 19.56
C SER A 128 -8.29 -9.83 19.21
N GLY A 129 -8.71 -10.66 20.17
CA GLY A 129 -9.00 -12.07 19.95
C GLY A 129 -10.20 -12.34 19.02
N GLY A 130 -10.91 -11.30 18.57
CA GLY A 130 -12.06 -11.41 17.66
C GLY A 130 -13.38 -11.03 18.32
N ALA A 131 -14.47 -11.69 17.91
CA ALA A 131 -15.82 -11.44 18.43
C ALA A 131 -15.90 -11.74 19.94
N ARG A 132 -16.64 -10.92 20.69
CA ARG A 132 -17.02 -11.28 22.06
C ARG A 132 -18.13 -12.30 22.04
N ILE A 133 -17.75 -13.58 22.08
CA ILE A 133 -18.65 -14.73 21.94
C ILE A 133 -19.78 -14.69 22.98
N GLN A 134 -19.52 -14.18 24.18
CA GLN A 134 -20.48 -14.06 25.26
C GLN A 134 -21.65 -13.11 24.94
N GLU A 135 -21.47 -12.17 24.01
CA GLU A 135 -22.54 -11.27 23.57
C GLU A 135 -23.26 -11.78 22.31
N GLY A 136 -22.76 -12.84 21.67
CA GLY A 136 -23.41 -13.47 20.51
C GLY A 136 -23.55 -12.53 19.32
N VAL A 137 -24.76 -12.44 18.77
CA VAL A 137 -25.03 -11.79 17.47
C VAL A 137 -24.74 -10.29 17.46
N VAL A 138 -24.81 -9.61 18.60
CA VAL A 138 -24.55 -8.15 18.64
C VAL A 138 -23.08 -7.83 18.34
N SER A 139 -22.16 -8.75 18.64
CA SER A 139 -20.75 -8.63 18.21
C SER A 139 -20.61 -8.68 16.69
N LEU A 140 -21.39 -9.54 16.02
CA LEU A 140 -21.43 -9.62 14.55
C LEU A 140 -22.05 -8.37 13.92
N GLY A 141 -23.10 -7.84 14.53
CA GLY A 141 -23.68 -6.55 14.14
C GLY A 141 -22.65 -5.42 14.23
N GLY A 142 -21.90 -5.37 15.34
CA GLY A 142 -20.82 -4.40 15.53
C GLY A 142 -19.73 -4.48 14.47
N TYR A 143 -19.34 -5.69 14.05
CA TYR A 143 -18.42 -5.87 12.91
C TYR A 143 -18.98 -5.29 11.61
N ALA A 144 -20.22 -5.64 11.28
CA ALA A 144 -20.86 -5.16 10.05
C ALA A 144 -20.96 -3.63 10.02
N ASP A 145 -21.25 -3.00 11.15
CA ASP A 145 -21.31 -1.54 11.29
C ASP A 145 -19.96 -0.86 11.04
N ILE A 146 -18.86 -1.48 11.51
CA ILE A 146 -17.49 -1.02 11.23
C ILE A 146 -17.17 -1.18 9.75
N PHE A 147 -17.43 -2.35 9.17
CA PHE A 147 -17.13 -2.63 7.76
C PHE A 147 -17.84 -1.66 6.82
N TYR A 148 -19.12 -1.38 7.09
CA TYR A 148 -19.88 -0.41 6.32
C TYR A 148 -19.20 0.97 6.34
N ARG A 149 -18.75 1.43 7.51
CA ARG A 149 -18.06 2.72 7.66
C ARG A 149 -16.69 2.74 7.00
N ASN A 150 -15.94 1.63 7.01
CA ASN A 150 -14.68 1.54 6.27
C ASN A 150 -14.91 1.76 4.77
N VAL A 151 -15.96 1.16 4.21
CA VAL A 151 -16.34 1.31 2.80
C VAL A 151 -16.78 2.76 2.51
N GLN A 152 -17.58 3.38 3.39
CA GLN A 152 -17.98 4.78 3.22
C GLN A 152 -16.79 5.76 3.29
N ALA A 153 -15.74 5.42 4.04
CA ALA A 153 -14.53 6.22 4.18
C ALA A 153 -13.46 5.93 3.10
N SER A 154 -13.59 4.83 2.35
CA SER A 154 -12.61 4.39 1.37
C SER A 154 -12.45 5.41 0.24
N GLY A 155 -11.22 5.90 0.05
CA GLY A 155 -10.92 6.96 -0.91
C GLY A 155 -11.43 8.35 -0.52
N VAL A 156 -11.94 8.53 0.71
CA VAL A 156 -12.37 9.84 1.24
C VAL A 156 -11.39 10.36 2.29
N ILE A 157 -11.06 9.52 3.27
CA ILE A 157 -10.02 9.78 4.28
C ILE A 157 -9.02 8.62 4.29
N PRO A 158 -7.72 8.86 4.51
CA PRO A 158 -6.76 7.77 4.68
C PRO A 158 -7.12 6.90 5.89
N GLN A 159 -7.16 5.59 5.69
CA GLN A 159 -7.45 4.59 6.72
C GLN A 159 -6.23 3.68 6.91
N LEU A 160 -5.64 3.69 8.10
CA LEU A 160 -4.42 2.92 8.40
C LEU A 160 -4.69 1.92 9.53
N SER A 161 -4.23 0.69 9.36
CA SER A 161 -4.35 -0.36 10.39
C SER A 161 -2.97 -0.81 10.84
N ALA A 162 -2.71 -0.78 12.14
CA ALA A 162 -1.56 -1.45 12.74
C ALA A 162 -2.05 -2.64 13.55
N ILE A 163 -1.58 -3.83 13.20
CA ILE A 163 -1.87 -5.07 13.90
C ILE A 163 -0.74 -5.29 14.89
N MET A 164 -1.04 -5.03 16.16
CA MET A 164 -0.08 -5.04 17.26
C MET A 164 -0.38 -6.19 18.23
N GLY A 165 -1.09 -7.21 17.76
CA GLY A 165 -1.54 -8.34 18.54
C GLY A 165 -2.36 -9.32 17.72
N PRO A 166 -3.13 -10.20 18.36
CA PRO A 166 -4.08 -11.06 17.67
C PRO A 166 -5.10 -10.24 16.88
N CYS A 167 -5.49 -10.73 15.71
CA CYS A 167 -6.62 -10.22 14.94
C CYS A 167 -7.27 -11.43 14.23
N ALA A 168 -8.31 -11.99 14.84
CA ALA A 168 -8.85 -13.29 14.42
C ALA A 168 -10.33 -13.23 14.02
N GLY A 169 -10.73 -14.12 13.10
CA GLY A 169 -12.12 -14.26 12.67
C GLY A 169 -12.60 -13.02 11.91
N GLY A 170 -13.77 -12.50 12.29
CA GLY A 170 -14.34 -11.31 11.65
C GLY A 170 -13.46 -10.04 11.77
N ALA A 171 -12.59 -9.96 12.79
CA ALA A 171 -11.75 -8.79 13.00
C ALA A 171 -10.82 -8.46 11.83
N VAL A 172 -10.45 -9.46 11.02
CA VAL A 172 -9.49 -9.28 9.92
C VAL A 172 -10.05 -8.45 8.76
N TYR A 173 -11.37 -8.39 8.61
CA TYR A 173 -11.98 -7.77 7.44
C TYR A 173 -11.91 -6.25 7.47
N SER A 174 -11.97 -5.61 8.65
CA SER A 174 -11.82 -4.15 8.74
C SER A 174 -10.42 -3.71 8.27
N PRO A 175 -9.32 -4.28 8.77
CA PRO A 175 -7.98 -4.01 8.22
C PRO A 175 -7.85 -4.28 6.73
N ALA A 176 -8.37 -5.42 6.26
CA ALA A 176 -8.27 -5.82 4.85
C ALA A 176 -8.89 -4.81 3.86
N ILE A 177 -9.83 -3.98 4.32
CA ILE A 177 -10.45 -2.91 3.51
C ILE A 177 -9.97 -1.50 3.88
N THR A 178 -9.01 -1.37 4.80
CA THR A 178 -8.23 -0.12 4.96
C THR A 178 -7.16 0.01 3.86
N ASP A 179 -6.44 1.14 3.84
CA ASP A 179 -5.51 1.46 2.76
C ASP A 179 -4.16 0.78 2.93
N PHE A 180 -3.62 0.79 4.16
CA PHE A 180 -2.34 0.15 4.50
C PHE A 180 -2.42 -0.58 5.84
N ILE A 181 -1.81 -1.76 5.85
CA ILE A 181 -1.73 -2.65 7.02
C ILE A 181 -0.27 -2.80 7.42
N LEU A 182 0.03 -2.41 8.65
CA LEU A 182 1.31 -2.66 9.30
C LEU A 182 1.13 -3.81 10.30
N MET A 183 2.03 -4.78 10.31
CA MET A 183 2.00 -5.87 11.28
C MET A 183 3.30 -5.94 12.06
N VAL A 184 3.21 -6.22 13.35
CA VAL A 184 4.38 -6.38 14.22
C VAL A 184 4.82 -7.84 14.24
N GLU A 185 6.08 -8.10 13.91
CA GLU A 185 6.64 -9.44 13.85
C GLU A 185 6.60 -10.13 15.21
N ASN A 186 6.31 -11.43 15.20
CA ASN A 186 6.29 -12.33 16.37
C ASN A 186 5.28 -12.01 17.48
N THR A 187 4.67 -10.82 17.50
CA THR A 187 3.67 -10.43 18.51
C THR A 187 2.27 -10.26 17.93
N SER A 188 2.13 -10.23 16.60
CA SER A 188 0.85 -10.06 15.91
C SER A 188 0.58 -11.14 14.87
N TYR A 189 -0.71 -11.38 14.60
CA TYR A 189 -1.14 -12.31 13.55
C TYR A 189 -2.56 -11.99 13.07
N MET A 190 -2.86 -12.33 11.82
CA MET A 190 -4.19 -12.22 11.21
C MET A 190 -4.62 -13.56 10.62
N PHE A 191 -5.85 -13.99 10.88
CA PHE A 191 -6.45 -15.10 10.13
C PHE A 191 -7.97 -15.13 10.29
N VAL A 192 -8.67 -15.57 9.24
CA VAL A 192 -10.11 -15.85 9.32
C VAL A 192 -10.37 -17.07 10.20
N THR A 193 -9.56 -18.11 10.03
CA THR A 193 -9.73 -19.40 10.72
C THR A 193 -8.44 -19.73 11.46
N GLY A 194 -8.53 -19.95 12.78
CA GLY A 194 -7.33 -20.22 13.59
C GLY A 194 -6.73 -21.61 13.38
N PRO A 195 -5.45 -21.81 13.76
CA PRO A 195 -4.71 -23.05 13.49
C PRO A 195 -5.38 -24.33 14.00
N ASN A 196 -6.05 -24.25 15.16
CA ASN A 196 -6.77 -25.40 15.72
C ASN A 196 -7.90 -25.87 14.81
N VAL A 197 -8.64 -24.94 14.19
CA VAL A 197 -9.73 -25.28 13.27
C VAL A 197 -9.17 -25.81 11.95
N VAL A 198 -8.09 -25.21 11.43
CA VAL A 198 -7.37 -25.71 10.25
C VAL A 198 -6.96 -27.17 10.47
N LYS A 199 -6.33 -27.49 11.61
CA LYS A 199 -5.95 -28.86 11.97
C LYS A 199 -7.13 -29.82 12.04
N THR A 200 -8.25 -29.41 12.62
CA THR A 200 -9.42 -30.26 12.73
C THR A 200 -10.08 -30.56 11.37
N VAL A 201 -10.12 -29.58 10.47
CA VAL A 201 -10.87 -29.68 9.19
C VAL A 201 -10.01 -30.23 8.05
N THR A 202 -8.74 -29.81 7.97
CA THR A 202 -7.84 -30.13 6.85
C THR A 202 -6.73 -31.09 7.22
N HIS A 203 -6.56 -31.38 8.52
CA HIS A 203 -5.43 -32.13 9.09
C HIS A 203 -4.06 -31.47 8.92
N GLU A 204 -4.02 -30.22 8.45
CA GLU A 204 -2.80 -29.42 8.39
C GLU A 204 -2.40 -28.92 9.79
N ILE A 205 -1.16 -29.18 10.18
CA ILE A 205 -0.60 -28.71 11.45
C ILE A 205 0.30 -27.52 11.15
N VAL A 206 -0.15 -26.34 11.57
CA VAL A 206 0.54 -25.06 11.34
C VAL A 206 0.49 -24.23 12.62
N THR A 207 1.51 -23.40 12.84
CA THR A 207 1.52 -22.44 13.95
C THR A 207 0.79 -21.14 13.57
N SER A 208 0.45 -20.28 14.55
CA SER A 208 -0.14 -18.96 14.25
C SER A 208 0.76 -18.09 13.38
N GLU A 209 2.07 -18.15 13.59
CA GLU A 209 3.06 -17.36 12.82
C GLU A 209 3.15 -17.85 11.37
N GLU A 210 3.21 -19.16 11.16
CA GLU A 210 3.25 -19.76 9.81
C GLU A 210 1.94 -19.57 9.05
N LEU A 211 0.80 -19.53 9.76
CA LEU A 211 -0.52 -19.35 9.15
C LEU A 211 -0.80 -17.89 8.78
N GLY A 212 -0.46 -16.96 9.67
CA GLY A 212 -0.91 -15.58 9.57
C GLY A 212 -0.04 -14.56 10.30
N GLY A 213 1.22 -14.88 10.54
CA GLY A 213 2.20 -13.95 11.08
C GLY A 213 2.53 -12.80 10.12
N ALA A 214 3.19 -11.77 10.64
CA ALA A 214 3.53 -10.56 9.88
C ALA A 214 4.34 -10.89 8.61
N SER A 215 5.37 -11.73 8.74
CA SER A 215 6.25 -12.14 7.64
C SER A 215 5.52 -13.02 6.62
N THR A 216 4.68 -13.95 7.06
CA THR A 216 3.84 -14.78 6.18
C THR A 216 2.94 -13.90 5.31
N HIS A 217 2.28 -12.91 5.92
CA HIS A 217 1.41 -12.01 5.17
C HIS A 217 2.16 -11.04 4.27
N ALA A 218 3.36 -10.61 4.66
CA ALA A 218 4.22 -9.71 3.90
C ALA A 218 4.92 -10.37 2.70
N THR A 219 5.13 -11.68 2.73
CA THR A 219 5.86 -12.39 1.66
C THR A 219 4.98 -13.29 0.80
N LYS A 220 3.91 -13.88 1.36
CA LYS A 220 3.08 -14.85 0.64
C LYS A 220 1.76 -14.28 0.17
N SER A 221 0.99 -13.68 1.10
CA SER A 221 -0.40 -13.28 0.79
C SER A 221 -0.55 -11.86 0.23
N GLY A 222 0.40 -10.97 0.52
CA GLY A 222 0.28 -9.54 0.20
C GLY A 222 -0.76 -8.78 1.03
N VAL A 223 -1.14 -9.29 2.21
CA VAL A 223 -2.04 -8.59 3.15
C VAL A 223 -1.27 -7.52 3.93
N THR A 224 -0.04 -7.83 4.34
CA THR A 224 0.80 -6.92 5.13
C THR A 224 1.62 -6.03 4.21
N HIS A 225 1.41 -4.72 4.31
CA HIS A 225 2.14 -3.74 3.53
C HIS A 225 3.51 -3.43 4.14
N PHE A 226 3.61 -3.48 5.48
CA PHE A 226 4.84 -3.27 6.24
C PHE A 226 4.91 -4.28 7.40
N ALA A 227 5.92 -5.14 7.39
CA ALA A 227 6.30 -5.94 8.57
C ALA A 227 7.29 -5.12 9.41
N CYS A 228 6.99 -4.91 10.68
CA CYS A 228 7.79 -4.09 11.59
C CYS A 228 8.31 -4.97 12.73
N ILE A 229 9.56 -4.80 13.12
CA ILE A 229 10.21 -5.69 14.10
C ILE A 229 9.66 -5.49 15.51
N ASN A 230 9.05 -4.33 15.78
CA ASN A 230 8.42 -4.00 17.06
C ASN A 230 7.35 -2.90 16.92
N GLU A 231 6.61 -2.67 18.01
CA GLU A 231 5.50 -1.71 18.05
C GLU A 231 5.93 -0.25 17.85
N LEU A 232 7.11 0.16 18.35
CA LEU A 232 7.61 1.52 18.18
C LEU A 232 8.01 1.80 16.73
N GLU A 233 8.58 0.82 16.04
CA GLU A 233 8.86 0.93 14.61
C GLU A 233 7.57 1.05 13.79
N ALA A 234 6.54 0.24 14.10
CA ALA A 234 5.24 0.35 13.44
C ALA A 234 4.60 1.74 13.65
N ILE A 235 4.70 2.30 14.85
CA ILE A 235 4.22 3.66 15.14
C ILE A 235 5.01 4.71 14.34
N ASN A 236 6.33 4.58 14.26
CA ASN A 236 7.15 5.51 13.46
C ASN A 236 6.86 5.38 11.96
N HIS A 237 6.60 4.17 11.47
CA HIS A 237 6.15 3.93 10.10
C HIS A 237 4.79 4.57 9.83
N LEU A 238 3.81 4.45 10.74
CA LEU A 238 2.52 5.14 10.62
C LEU A 238 2.70 6.66 10.47
N LYS A 239 3.54 7.27 11.32
CA LYS A 239 3.84 8.71 11.26
C LYS A 239 4.50 9.09 9.93
N LYS A 240 5.50 8.31 9.49
CA LYS A 240 6.21 8.53 8.22
C LYS A 240 5.24 8.39 7.03
N LEU A 241 4.41 7.35 7.01
CA LEU A 241 3.42 7.08 5.97
C LEU A 241 2.40 8.22 5.85
N LEU A 242 1.83 8.66 6.98
CA LEU A 242 0.90 9.80 7.00
C LEU A 242 1.50 11.07 6.44
N SER A 243 2.81 11.28 6.59
CA SER A 243 3.47 12.48 6.08
C SER A 243 3.30 12.62 4.56
N TYR A 244 3.18 11.53 3.80
CA TYR A 244 3.00 11.54 2.34
C TYR A 244 1.56 11.75 1.87
N MET A 245 0.59 11.73 2.78
CA MET A 245 -0.84 11.73 2.48
C MET A 245 -1.49 13.07 2.87
N PRO A 246 -2.55 13.52 2.17
CA PRO A 246 -3.38 14.64 2.61
C PRO A 246 -4.24 14.26 3.84
N GLN A 247 -5.04 15.19 4.37
CA GLN A 247 -6.03 14.84 5.41
C GLN A 247 -7.22 14.04 4.84
N ASN A 248 -7.59 14.33 3.59
CA ASN A 248 -8.73 13.75 2.87
C ASN A 248 -8.54 13.92 1.34
N CYS A 249 -9.47 13.40 0.54
CA CYS A 249 -9.43 13.44 -0.92
C CYS A 249 -9.69 14.82 -1.56
N GLU A 250 -10.11 15.83 -0.81
CA GLU A 250 -10.30 17.20 -1.31
C GLU A 250 -9.01 18.04 -1.21
N GLU A 251 -8.00 17.51 -0.53
CA GLU A 251 -6.71 18.16 -0.30
C GLU A 251 -5.58 17.53 -1.12
N ILE A 252 -4.52 18.29 -1.34
CA ILE A 252 -3.25 17.78 -1.88
C ILE A 252 -2.26 17.52 -0.74
N PRO A 253 -1.35 16.54 -0.86
CA PRO A 253 -0.30 16.32 0.14
C PRO A 253 0.53 17.58 0.39
N SER A 254 0.84 17.87 1.67
CA SER A 254 1.66 19.03 2.04
C SER A 254 3.04 18.95 1.38
N GLN A 255 3.48 20.04 0.76
CA GLN A 255 4.82 20.14 0.17
C GLN A 255 5.84 20.53 1.24
N LEU A 256 6.99 19.85 1.25
CA LEU A 256 8.12 20.24 2.10
C LEU A 256 8.87 21.41 1.46
N PRO A 257 9.50 22.28 2.27
CA PRO A 257 10.36 23.33 1.74
C PRO A 257 11.44 22.76 0.83
N TYR A 258 11.58 23.35 -0.35
CA TYR A 258 12.58 22.98 -1.34
C TYR A 258 13.15 24.25 -1.97
N SER A 259 14.47 24.28 -2.16
CA SER A 259 15.16 25.35 -2.87
C SER A 259 15.75 24.76 -4.14
N SER A 260 15.45 25.40 -5.29
CA SER A 260 15.96 24.96 -6.58
C SER A 260 17.48 24.97 -6.59
N SER A 261 18.08 23.86 -7.04
CA SER A 261 19.52 23.70 -7.20
C SER A 261 19.85 23.08 -8.56
N ASP A 262 21.12 22.73 -8.80
CA ASP A 262 21.45 21.87 -9.95
C ASP A 262 20.94 20.44 -9.68
N GLU A 263 19.89 20.08 -10.41
CA GLU A 263 19.23 18.78 -10.28
C GLU A 263 19.76 17.74 -11.28
N SER A 264 20.90 18.01 -11.93
CA SER A 264 21.63 17.01 -12.70
C SER A 264 22.07 15.84 -11.81
N ARG A 265 21.99 14.61 -12.35
CA ARG A 265 22.33 13.36 -11.66
C ARG A 265 23.26 12.50 -12.54
N PRO A 266 24.57 12.81 -12.58
CA PRO A 266 25.53 12.08 -13.42
C PRO A 266 25.57 10.56 -13.20
N SER A 267 25.29 10.12 -11.97
CA SER A 267 25.21 8.71 -11.57
C SER A 267 24.17 7.91 -12.38
N LEU A 268 23.06 8.53 -12.80
CA LEU A 268 22.00 7.85 -13.56
C LEU A 268 22.51 7.21 -14.85
N SER A 269 23.49 7.82 -15.53
CA SER A 269 24.09 7.27 -16.75
C SER A 269 24.95 6.04 -16.52
N LEU A 270 25.36 5.77 -15.27
CA LEU A 270 26.20 4.62 -14.91
C LEU A 270 25.39 3.44 -14.37
N LEU A 271 24.10 3.65 -14.06
CA LEU A 271 23.25 2.61 -13.47
C LEU A 271 22.71 1.62 -14.52
N MET A 272 22.66 2.01 -15.79
CA MET A 272 22.23 1.11 -16.87
C MET A 272 23.36 0.20 -17.32
N PRO A 273 23.19 -1.13 -17.20
CA PRO A 273 24.15 -2.06 -17.77
C PRO A 273 24.20 -1.95 -19.30
N GLU A 274 25.39 -2.03 -19.89
CA GLU A 274 25.56 -2.08 -21.35
C GLU A 274 24.88 -3.30 -21.98
N ASN A 275 24.85 -4.42 -21.25
CA ASN A 275 24.17 -5.64 -21.68
C ASN A 275 22.69 -5.60 -21.26
N ALA A 276 21.77 -5.61 -22.23
CA ALA A 276 20.32 -5.62 -21.99
C ALA A 276 19.80 -6.84 -21.20
N ASN A 277 20.57 -7.91 -21.09
CA ASN A 277 20.23 -9.10 -20.28
C ASN A 277 20.73 -9.02 -18.85
N GLN A 278 21.61 -8.07 -18.53
CA GLN A 278 22.09 -7.88 -17.16
C GLN A 278 21.01 -7.15 -16.34
N PRO A 279 20.60 -7.70 -15.19
CA PRO A 279 19.67 -7.02 -14.29
C PRO A 279 20.35 -5.90 -13.50
N TYR A 280 19.54 -4.99 -12.95
CA TYR A 280 19.94 -3.95 -12.01
C TYR A 280 18.81 -3.70 -11.00
N ASP A 281 19.13 -3.06 -9.88
CA ASP A 281 18.12 -2.67 -8.89
C ASP A 281 17.56 -1.29 -9.21
N VAL A 282 16.26 -1.23 -9.55
CA VAL A 282 15.55 0.03 -9.86
C VAL A 282 15.52 1.01 -8.69
N ARG A 283 15.67 0.53 -7.44
CA ARG A 283 15.74 1.39 -6.25
C ARG A 283 16.90 2.36 -6.31
N SER A 284 18.02 1.98 -6.94
CA SER A 284 19.16 2.88 -7.15
C SER A 284 18.76 4.08 -8.01
N ILE A 285 17.91 3.89 -9.03
CA ILE A 285 17.38 4.98 -9.87
C ILE A 285 16.40 5.83 -9.07
N ILE A 286 15.53 5.19 -8.29
CA ILE A 286 14.58 5.88 -7.42
C ILE A 286 15.31 6.79 -6.44
N GLU A 287 16.38 6.31 -5.79
CA GLU A 287 17.18 7.08 -4.84
C GLU A 287 17.83 8.32 -5.46
N GLU A 288 18.31 8.22 -6.69
CA GLU A 288 18.90 9.34 -7.43
C GLU A 288 17.86 10.38 -7.90
N ILE A 289 16.66 9.90 -8.26
CA ILE A 289 15.55 10.75 -8.70
C ILE A 289 14.83 11.40 -7.50
N ALA A 290 14.73 10.71 -6.38
CA ALA A 290 14.01 11.15 -5.18
C ALA A 290 14.79 12.19 -4.37
N ASP A 291 14.09 12.91 -3.50
CA ASP A 291 14.75 13.67 -2.44
C ASP A 291 15.41 12.66 -1.47
N VAL A 292 16.60 13.01 -0.98
CA VAL A 292 17.44 12.09 -0.18
C VAL A 292 16.67 11.53 1.02
N GLY A 293 16.72 10.20 1.18
CA GLY A 293 16.09 9.50 2.30
C GLY A 293 14.55 9.49 2.29
N SER A 294 13.93 9.96 1.21
CA SER A 294 12.47 10.11 1.14
C SER A 294 11.73 8.90 0.57
N PHE A 295 12.40 7.90 0.00
CA PHE A 295 11.71 6.71 -0.48
C PHE A 295 11.19 5.85 0.69
N LEU A 296 9.91 5.50 0.63
CA LEU A 296 9.21 4.62 1.55
C LEU A 296 8.52 3.53 0.72
N GLU A 297 9.17 2.39 0.62
CA GLU A 297 8.69 1.25 -0.16
C GLU A 297 7.52 0.54 0.53
N VAL A 298 6.46 0.25 -0.22
CA VAL A 298 5.27 -0.47 0.20
C VAL A 298 5.34 -1.89 -0.35
N HIS A 299 4.95 -2.89 0.45
CA HIS A 299 4.99 -4.29 0.03
C HIS A 299 6.40 -4.71 -0.44
N LYS A 300 7.43 -4.29 0.29
CA LYS A 300 8.84 -4.52 -0.06
C LYS A 300 9.13 -5.99 -0.37
N ASP A 301 8.56 -6.90 0.41
CA ASP A 301 8.84 -8.34 0.35
C ASP A 301 7.74 -9.14 -0.39
N TYR A 302 6.79 -8.47 -1.06
CA TYR A 302 5.71 -9.10 -1.84
C TYR A 302 5.78 -8.67 -3.31
N ALA A 303 5.75 -9.63 -4.24
CA ALA A 303 5.83 -9.36 -5.69
C ALA A 303 6.98 -8.39 -6.04
N GLU A 304 8.20 -8.81 -5.71
CA GLU A 304 9.41 -7.98 -5.77
C GLU A 304 9.78 -7.54 -7.19
N ASN A 305 9.21 -8.15 -8.24
CA ASN A 305 9.31 -7.75 -9.64
C ASN A 305 8.68 -6.39 -9.95
N ILE A 306 7.87 -5.83 -9.05
CA ILE A 306 7.39 -4.45 -9.13
C ILE A 306 7.58 -3.74 -7.79
N VAL A 307 8.28 -2.62 -7.82
CA VAL A 307 8.52 -1.75 -6.66
C VAL A 307 7.46 -0.65 -6.66
N VAL A 308 6.77 -0.49 -5.54
CA VAL A 308 5.83 0.61 -5.32
C VAL A 308 6.13 1.30 -4.01
N GLY A 309 5.90 2.60 -3.93
CA GLY A 309 6.18 3.33 -2.70
C GLY A 309 6.03 4.82 -2.83
N PHE A 310 6.08 5.51 -1.69
CA PHE A 310 6.02 6.95 -1.65
C PHE A 310 7.42 7.55 -1.69
N SER A 311 7.53 8.74 -2.26
CA SER A 311 8.76 9.50 -2.26
C SER A 311 8.48 10.99 -2.24
N ARG A 312 9.54 11.80 -2.15
CA ARG A 312 9.48 13.23 -2.37
C ARG A 312 10.28 13.60 -3.61
N LEU A 313 9.76 14.55 -4.38
CA LEU A 313 10.47 15.17 -5.50
C LEU A 313 10.31 16.68 -5.37
N ALA A 314 11.41 17.37 -5.05
CA ALA A 314 11.39 18.80 -4.78
C ALA A 314 10.35 19.16 -3.69
N GLY A 315 10.31 18.37 -2.62
CA GLY A 315 9.38 18.51 -1.50
C GLY A 315 7.94 18.01 -1.75
N ARG A 316 7.56 17.72 -2.99
CA ARG A 316 6.22 17.20 -3.34
C ARG A 316 6.15 15.71 -3.08
N SER A 317 5.08 15.25 -2.41
CA SER A 317 4.77 13.82 -2.29
C SER A 317 4.45 13.23 -3.66
N ILE A 318 5.08 12.11 -4.00
CA ILE A 318 4.81 11.34 -5.22
C ILE A 318 4.69 9.86 -4.89
N GLY A 319 3.87 9.15 -5.66
CA GLY A 319 3.85 7.69 -5.71
C GLY A 319 4.75 7.22 -6.84
N ILE A 320 5.54 6.17 -6.59
CA ILE A 320 6.41 5.56 -7.59
C ILE A 320 5.90 4.14 -7.88
N VAL A 321 5.85 3.78 -9.15
CA VAL A 321 5.60 2.42 -9.64
C VAL A 321 6.72 2.06 -10.60
N ALA A 322 7.50 1.03 -10.30
CA ALA A 322 8.72 0.72 -11.05
C ALA A 322 8.89 -0.78 -11.26
N ASN A 323 9.18 -1.22 -12.48
CA ASN A 323 9.59 -2.61 -12.70
C ASN A 323 10.95 -2.85 -12.04
N GLN A 324 11.18 -4.06 -11.51
CA GLN A 324 12.42 -4.45 -10.86
C GLN A 324 13.17 -5.52 -11.68
N PRO A 325 14.09 -5.13 -12.57
CA PRO A 325 14.83 -6.08 -13.39
C PRO A 325 15.65 -7.10 -12.59
N ALA A 326 16.06 -6.77 -11.37
CA ALA A 326 16.74 -7.70 -10.45
C ALA A 326 15.88 -8.89 -10.00
N TYR A 327 14.56 -8.84 -10.19
CA TYR A 327 13.64 -9.90 -9.78
C TYR A 327 12.72 -10.29 -10.93
N LEU A 328 12.75 -11.56 -11.34
CA LEU A 328 12.02 -12.10 -12.50
C LEU A 328 12.18 -11.24 -13.79
N ALA A 329 13.33 -10.57 -13.95
CA ALA A 329 13.59 -9.66 -15.07
C ALA A 329 12.60 -8.48 -15.20
N GLY A 330 11.87 -8.12 -14.12
CA GLY A 330 10.92 -7.00 -14.11
C GLY A 330 9.58 -7.29 -14.79
N VAL A 331 9.29 -8.55 -15.14
CA VAL A 331 8.00 -8.95 -15.75
C VAL A 331 6.82 -8.62 -14.86
N LEU A 332 5.66 -8.37 -15.46
CA LEU A 332 4.39 -8.32 -14.75
C LEU A 332 3.84 -9.75 -14.53
N ASP A 333 3.21 -9.99 -13.39
CA ASP A 333 2.53 -11.25 -13.07
C ASP A 333 1.23 -10.98 -12.29
N ASN A 334 0.56 -12.05 -11.84
CA ASN A 334 -0.67 -11.95 -11.06
C ASN A 334 -0.54 -11.05 -9.83
N HIS A 335 0.53 -11.21 -9.05
CA HIS A 335 0.72 -10.54 -7.77
C HIS A 335 1.21 -9.09 -7.96
N ALA A 336 2.17 -8.88 -8.87
CA ALA A 336 2.67 -7.57 -9.23
C ALA A 336 1.54 -6.67 -9.76
N SER A 337 0.66 -7.21 -10.59
CA SER A 337 -0.47 -6.46 -11.14
C SER A 337 -1.45 -6.02 -10.05
N VAL A 338 -1.77 -6.90 -9.09
CA VAL A 338 -2.66 -6.55 -7.96
C VAL A 338 -1.99 -5.53 -7.03
N LYS A 339 -0.72 -5.74 -6.69
CA LYS A 339 0.10 -4.84 -5.84
C LYS A 339 0.11 -3.42 -6.41
N ALA A 340 0.51 -3.28 -7.67
CA ALA A 340 0.62 -1.97 -8.30
C ALA A 340 -0.75 -1.32 -8.56
N ALA A 341 -1.76 -2.09 -8.96
CA ALA A 341 -3.11 -1.54 -9.19
C ALA A 341 -3.69 -0.90 -7.93
N ARG A 342 -3.56 -1.56 -6.76
CA ARG A 342 -4.06 -1.02 -5.50
C ARG A 342 -3.32 0.26 -5.11
N PHE A 343 -2.01 0.29 -5.28
CA PHE A 343 -1.19 1.47 -4.98
C PHE A 343 -1.50 2.67 -5.90
N VAL A 344 -1.66 2.43 -7.21
CA VAL A 344 -2.06 3.46 -8.18
C VAL A 344 -3.40 4.08 -7.80
N ARG A 345 -4.41 3.26 -7.48
CA ARG A 345 -5.73 3.77 -7.08
C ARG A 345 -5.68 4.54 -5.76
N PHE A 346 -4.88 4.10 -4.78
CA PHE A 346 -4.68 4.86 -3.56
C PHE A 346 -4.10 6.25 -3.87
N CYS A 347 -3.05 6.32 -4.69
CA CYS A 347 -2.44 7.60 -5.06
C CYS A 347 -3.45 8.52 -5.76
N ASP A 348 -4.26 7.97 -6.67
CA ASP A 348 -5.30 8.73 -7.36
C ASP A 348 -6.39 9.26 -6.40
N CYS A 349 -6.88 8.42 -5.48
CA CYS A 349 -7.89 8.83 -4.50
C CYS A 349 -7.44 9.99 -3.60
N PHE A 350 -6.13 10.15 -3.38
CA PHE A 350 -5.57 11.13 -2.45
C PHE A 350 -4.66 12.15 -3.10
N ASN A 351 -4.87 12.43 -4.39
CA ASN A 351 -4.19 13.49 -5.14
C ASN A 351 -2.66 13.40 -5.10
N ILE A 352 -2.11 12.18 -5.05
CA ILE A 352 -0.67 11.91 -5.07
C ILE A 352 -0.25 11.66 -6.53
N PRO A 353 0.58 12.53 -7.13
CA PRO A 353 1.09 12.32 -8.48
C PRO A 353 1.89 11.02 -8.61
N LEU A 354 1.83 10.40 -9.78
CA LEU A 354 2.48 9.12 -10.06
C LEU A 354 3.67 9.30 -11.01
N LEU A 355 4.81 8.75 -10.60
CA LEU A 355 5.98 8.51 -11.44
C LEU A 355 6.06 7.01 -11.73
N VAL A 356 6.13 6.67 -13.02
CA VAL A 356 6.30 5.30 -13.48
C VAL A 356 7.69 5.13 -14.08
N LEU A 357 8.47 4.16 -13.59
CA LEU A 357 9.77 3.79 -14.15
C LEU A 357 9.63 2.44 -14.86
N GLU A 358 9.73 2.45 -16.18
CA GLU A 358 9.40 1.30 -17.02
C GLU A 358 10.67 0.59 -17.52
N ASP A 359 10.79 -0.68 -17.13
CA ASP A 359 11.73 -1.67 -17.70
C ASP A 359 11.10 -3.06 -17.63
N VAL A 360 10.17 -3.31 -18.55
CA VAL A 360 9.32 -4.50 -18.59
C VAL A 360 9.46 -5.26 -19.91
N PRO A 361 9.93 -6.51 -19.89
CA PRO A 361 10.02 -7.34 -21.09
C PRO A 361 8.69 -8.01 -21.47
N GLY A 362 7.66 -7.90 -20.63
CA GLY A 362 6.35 -8.50 -20.85
C GLY A 362 5.71 -9.02 -19.55
N PHE A 363 4.74 -9.90 -19.71
CA PHE A 363 4.15 -10.68 -18.62
C PHE A 363 4.91 -12.01 -18.43
N LEU A 364 4.94 -12.52 -17.20
CA LEU A 364 5.51 -13.82 -16.89
C LEU A 364 4.69 -14.92 -17.60
N PRO A 365 5.30 -15.74 -18.48
CA PRO A 365 4.60 -16.84 -19.12
C PRO A 365 4.46 -18.05 -18.17
N GLY A 366 3.36 -18.80 -18.29
CA GLY A 366 3.20 -20.08 -17.60
C GLY A 366 1.73 -20.46 -17.37
N THR A 367 1.44 -21.77 -17.34
CA THR A 367 0.07 -22.27 -17.09
C THR A 367 -0.47 -21.80 -15.74
N ASP A 368 0.40 -21.71 -14.73
CA ASP A 368 0.01 -21.21 -13.41
C ASP A 368 -0.42 -19.74 -13.45
N GLN A 369 0.17 -18.92 -14.33
CA GLN A 369 -0.27 -17.54 -14.49
C GLN A 369 -1.66 -17.48 -15.13
N GLU A 370 -1.87 -18.26 -16.18
CA GLU A 370 -3.15 -18.36 -16.89
C GLU A 370 -4.28 -18.88 -15.99
N TRP A 371 -4.06 -19.99 -15.27
CA TRP A 371 -5.07 -20.60 -14.41
C TRP A 371 -5.41 -19.77 -13.17
N ASN A 372 -4.45 -18.98 -12.68
CA ASN A 372 -4.68 -18.02 -11.60
C ASN A 372 -5.19 -16.66 -12.12
N GLY A 373 -5.54 -16.55 -13.40
CA GLY A 373 -6.31 -15.43 -13.93
C GLY A 373 -5.48 -14.20 -14.30
N ILE A 374 -4.30 -14.37 -14.91
CA ILE A 374 -3.43 -13.25 -15.32
C ILE A 374 -4.12 -12.21 -16.20
N ILE A 375 -5.07 -12.61 -17.04
CA ILE A 375 -5.87 -11.68 -17.84
C ILE A 375 -6.64 -10.70 -16.94
N THR A 376 -7.34 -11.23 -15.94
CA THR A 376 -8.12 -10.43 -14.97
C THR A 376 -7.20 -9.64 -14.04
N ASN A 377 -6.12 -10.25 -13.55
CA ASN A 377 -5.19 -9.60 -12.62
C ASN A 377 -4.36 -8.51 -13.29
N GLY A 378 -3.81 -8.77 -14.49
CA GLY A 378 -3.10 -7.78 -15.31
C GLY A 378 -3.98 -6.59 -15.68
N ALA A 379 -5.25 -6.85 -16.01
CA ALA A 379 -6.21 -5.79 -16.32
C ALA A 379 -6.49 -4.83 -15.14
N LYS A 380 -6.24 -5.24 -13.88
CA LYS A 380 -6.40 -4.34 -12.73
C LYS A 380 -5.43 -3.16 -12.79
N LEU A 381 -4.17 -3.40 -13.17
CA LEU A 381 -3.16 -2.35 -13.27
C LEU A 381 -3.46 -1.41 -14.44
N LEU A 382 -3.82 -1.97 -15.60
CA LEU A 382 -4.28 -1.20 -16.75
C LEU A 382 -5.48 -0.32 -16.37
N TYR A 383 -6.50 -0.90 -15.72
CA TYR A 383 -7.68 -0.17 -15.29
C TYR A 383 -7.31 0.95 -14.31
N ALA A 384 -6.43 0.68 -13.35
CA ALA A 384 -6.00 1.65 -12.35
C ALA A 384 -5.34 2.88 -12.99
N PHE A 385 -4.45 2.69 -13.98
CA PHE A 385 -3.87 3.82 -14.72
C PHE A 385 -4.90 4.51 -15.62
N CYS A 386 -5.74 3.77 -16.35
CA CYS A 386 -6.78 4.35 -17.22
C CYS A 386 -7.79 5.22 -16.45
N GLU A 387 -8.14 4.85 -15.21
CA GLU A 387 -9.06 5.61 -14.37
C GLU A 387 -8.39 6.81 -13.70
N ALA A 388 -7.07 6.75 -13.45
CA ALA A 388 -6.35 7.76 -12.69
C ALA A 388 -6.33 9.13 -13.39
N THR A 389 -6.68 10.14 -12.61
CA THR A 389 -6.80 11.55 -13.00
C THR A 389 -5.69 12.43 -12.45
N VAL A 390 -4.98 11.96 -11.41
CA VAL A 390 -3.76 12.62 -10.91
C VAL A 390 -2.70 12.80 -12.03
N PRO A 391 -1.73 13.72 -11.86
CA PRO A 391 -0.60 13.80 -12.78
C PRO A 391 0.16 12.47 -12.85
N ARG A 392 0.40 11.96 -14.07
CA ARG A 392 1.06 10.69 -14.35
C ARG A 392 2.19 10.90 -15.35
N ILE A 393 3.40 10.56 -14.95
CA ILE A 393 4.60 10.68 -15.80
C ILE A 393 5.30 9.33 -15.88
N THR A 394 5.66 8.90 -17.08
CA THR A 394 6.45 7.67 -17.31
C THR A 394 7.86 8.03 -17.76
N VAL A 395 8.86 7.31 -17.23
CA VAL A 395 10.24 7.31 -17.74
C VAL A 395 10.59 5.88 -18.11
N ILE A 396 10.74 5.62 -19.40
CA ILE A 396 11.17 4.32 -19.93
C ILE A 396 12.70 4.28 -19.84
N THR A 397 13.23 3.45 -18.96
CA THR A 397 14.69 3.35 -18.72
C THR A 397 15.33 2.37 -19.69
N ARG A 398 14.65 1.25 -19.99
CA ARG A 398 15.13 0.22 -20.92
C ARG A 398 13.98 -0.49 -21.64
N LYS A 399 13.50 -1.67 -21.22
CA LYS A 399 12.55 -2.45 -22.02
C LYS A 399 11.11 -1.97 -21.84
N ALA A 400 10.36 -1.91 -22.94
CA ALA A 400 8.95 -1.57 -22.95
C ALA A 400 8.25 -2.37 -24.04
N TYR A 401 7.86 -3.62 -23.72
CA TYR A 401 7.39 -4.56 -24.72
C TYR A 401 5.90 -4.92 -24.62
N GLY A 402 5.26 -4.96 -25.78
CA GLY A 402 3.93 -5.54 -25.99
C GLY A 402 2.86 -4.95 -25.07
N GLY A 403 1.95 -5.82 -24.59
CA GLY A 403 0.87 -5.38 -23.70
C GLY A 403 1.37 -4.85 -22.35
N ALA A 404 2.58 -5.20 -21.91
CA ALA A 404 3.13 -4.67 -20.67
C ALA A 404 3.47 -3.19 -20.79
N TYR A 405 3.93 -2.73 -21.96
CA TYR A 405 4.10 -1.30 -22.25
C TYR A 405 2.79 -0.54 -22.12
N ASP A 406 1.70 -1.08 -22.68
CA ASP A 406 0.39 -0.45 -22.56
C ASP A 406 -0.08 -0.40 -21.10
N VAL A 407 0.15 -1.46 -20.34
CA VAL A 407 -0.22 -1.55 -18.92
C VAL A 407 0.61 -0.60 -18.03
N MET A 408 1.88 -0.36 -18.36
CA MET A 408 2.80 0.48 -17.57
C MET A 408 2.66 1.98 -17.89
N ASN A 409 1.44 2.49 -17.93
CA ASN A 409 1.16 3.93 -18.06
C ASN A 409 1.67 4.53 -19.39
N SER A 410 1.31 3.92 -20.52
CA SER A 410 1.63 4.46 -21.84
C SER A 410 0.87 5.76 -22.15
N LYS A 411 1.36 6.54 -23.12
CA LYS A 411 0.74 7.79 -23.58
C LYS A 411 -0.73 7.58 -24.00
N HIS A 412 -1.01 6.43 -24.60
CA HIS A 412 -2.34 6.09 -25.14
C HIS A 412 -3.40 5.89 -24.05
N ILE A 413 -2.98 5.58 -22.82
CA ILE A 413 -3.87 5.41 -21.67
C ILE A 413 -3.88 6.62 -20.73
N GLY A 414 -3.47 7.78 -21.26
CA GLY A 414 -3.64 9.08 -20.61
C GLY A 414 -2.49 9.49 -19.68
N ALA A 415 -1.31 8.88 -19.82
CA ALA A 415 -0.11 9.45 -19.21
C ALA A 415 0.13 10.87 -19.75
N ASP A 416 0.47 11.81 -18.86
CA ASP A 416 0.59 13.21 -19.24
C ASP A 416 1.90 13.47 -19.99
N MET A 417 3.00 12.90 -19.48
CA MET A 417 4.34 12.99 -20.06
C MET A 417 5.01 11.61 -20.07
N ASN A 418 5.57 11.23 -21.21
CA ASN A 418 6.36 10.02 -21.40
C ASN A 418 7.76 10.40 -21.86
N TYR A 419 8.75 10.15 -21.02
CA TYR A 419 10.16 10.28 -21.33
C TYR A 419 10.76 8.91 -21.63
N ALA A 420 11.79 8.88 -22.46
CA ALA A 420 12.59 7.68 -22.69
C ALA A 420 14.08 7.99 -22.55
N TRP A 421 14.84 7.09 -21.96
CA TRP A 421 16.30 7.12 -22.03
C TRP A 421 16.78 6.63 -23.41
N PRO A 422 18.02 6.93 -23.83
CA PRO A 422 18.54 6.44 -25.11
C PRO A 422 18.63 4.91 -25.18
N THR A 423 18.71 4.26 -24.02
CA THR A 423 18.70 2.81 -23.82
C THR A 423 17.31 2.17 -23.92
N ALA A 424 16.26 2.97 -24.10
CA ALA A 424 14.90 2.44 -24.14
C ALA A 424 14.60 1.68 -25.44
N GLU A 425 13.96 0.53 -25.30
CA GLU A 425 13.60 -0.37 -26.38
C GLU A 425 12.07 -0.57 -26.36
N ILE A 426 11.37 0.05 -27.31
CA ILE A 426 9.90 0.06 -27.35
C ILE A 426 9.43 -0.77 -28.54
N ALA A 427 8.87 -1.95 -28.29
CA ALA A 427 8.54 -2.91 -29.34
C ALA A 427 7.28 -3.73 -29.02
N VAL A 428 6.70 -4.37 -30.04
CA VAL A 428 5.53 -5.25 -29.85
C VAL A 428 5.90 -6.54 -29.11
N MET A 429 7.12 -7.03 -29.32
CA MET A 429 7.71 -8.17 -28.62
C MET A 429 9.24 -8.10 -28.76
N GLY A 430 9.96 -8.96 -28.03
CA GLY A 430 11.42 -9.04 -28.15
C GLY A 430 11.90 -9.40 -29.57
N ALA A 431 13.04 -8.84 -29.97
CA ALA A 431 13.56 -8.94 -31.34
C ALA A 431 13.71 -10.39 -31.84
N LYS A 432 14.20 -11.28 -30.98
CA LYS A 432 14.28 -12.72 -31.24
C LYS A 432 12.96 -13.32 -31.73
N GLY A 433 11.90 -13.16 -30.93
CA GLY A 433 10.58 -13.72 -31.24
C GLY A 433 9.94 -13.07 -32.46
N ALA A 434 10.13 -11.74 -32.63
CA ALA A 434 9.63 -11.04 -33.80
C ALA A 434 10.28 -11.56 -35.10
N ALA A 435 11.60 -11.78 -35.08
CA ALA A 435 12.32 -12.27 -36.25
C ALA A 435 11.87 -13.68 -36.66
N GLU A 436 11.67 -14.58 -35.70
CA GLU A 436 11.19 -15.95 -35.94
C GLU A 436 9.79 -15.99 -36.57
N ILE A 437 8.92 -15.02 -36.24
CA ILE A 437 7.55 -14.96 -36.78
C ILE A 437 7.52 -14.29 -38.15
N ILE A 438 8.11 -13.10 -38.28
CA ILE A 438 8.04 -12.27 -39.49
C ILE A 438 8.83 -12.93 -40.64
N PHE A 439 10.05 -13.37 -40.34
CA PHE A 439 10.97 -13.90 -41.34
C PHE A 439 11.02 -15.43 -41.34
N LYS A 440 10.01 -16.10 -40.76
CA LYS A 440 9.94 -17.57 -40.64
C LYS A 440 10.31 -18.29 -41.94
N LYS A 441 9.71 -17.87 -43.04
CA LYS A 441 9.95 -18.46 -44.36
C LYS A 441 11.40 -18.26 -44.79
N GLU A 442 11.89 -17.02 -44.77
CA GLU A 442 13.25 -16.66 -45.18
C GLU A 442 14.32 -17.39 -44.36
N ILE A 443 14.13 -17.50 -43.04
CA ILE A 443 15.02 -18.23 -42.13
C ILE A 443 15.00 -19.72 -42.46
N SER A 444 13.81 -20.31 -42.60
CA SER A 444 13.67 -21.75 -42.88
C SER A 444 14.19 -22.17 -44.26
N SER A 445 14.21 -21.25 -45.22
CA SER A 445 14.69 -21.48 -46.59
C SER A 445 16.16 -21.10 -46.81
N ALA A 446 16.83 -20.54 -45.81
CA ALA A 446 18.23 -20.14 -45.92
C ALA A 446 19.17 -21.36 -45.84
N GLU A 447 20.32 -21.28 -46.51
CA GLU A 447 21.38 -22.29 -46.41
C GLU A 447 21.95 -22.39 -44.98
N HIS A 448 21.98 -21.26 -44.27
CA HIS A 448 22.39 -21.15 -42.87
C HIS A 448 21.27 -20.47 -42.05
N PRO A 449 20.25 -21.23 -41.60
CA PRO A 449 19.10 -20.66 -40.89
C PRO A 449 19.48 -19.86 -39.63
N GLU A 450 20.46 -20.32 -38.87
CA GLU A 450 20.90 -19.65 -37.64
C GLU A 450 21.53 -18.28 -37.92
N GLU A 451 22.44 -18.20 -38.91
CA GLU A 451 23.04 -16.93 -39.33
C GLU A 451 21.98 -15.98 -39.89
N LYS A 452 21.03 -16.52 -40.66
CA LYS A 452 19.93 -15.73 -41.20
C LYS A 452 19.02 -15.20 -40.09
N TRP A 453 18.77 -16.00 -39.06
CA TRP A 453 17.99 -15.58 -37.91
C TRP A 453 18.67 -14.45 -37.15
N GLN A 454 19.98 -14.55 -36.87
CA GLN A 454 20.76 -13.49 -36.21
C GLN A 454 20.80 -12.19 -37.05
N GLU A 455 20.93 -12.29 -38.38
CA GLU A 455 20.83 -11.15 -39.29
C GLU A 455 19.46 -10.45 -39.15
N LYS A 456 18.37 -11.22 -39.12
CA LYS A 456 17.01 -10.69 -39.04
C LYS A 456 16.65 -10.16 -37.66
N GLU A 457 17.14 -10.78 -36.60
CA GLU A 457 17.02 -10.28 -35.23
C GLU A 457 17.70 -8.91 -35.11
N LYS A 458 18.96 -8.80 -35.57
CA LYS A 458 19.69 -7.54 -35.56
C LYS A 458 18.98 -6.46 -36.37
N MET A 459 18.51 -6.80 -37.57
CA MET A 459 17.73 -5.88 -38.41
C MET A 459 16.47 -5.38 -37.69
N TYR A 460 15.72 -6.27 -37.05
CA TYR A 460 14.52 -5.88 -36.30
C TYR A 460 14.88 -4.97 -35.11
N SER A 461 15.94 -5.32 -34.37
CA SER A 461 16.45 -4.54 -33.24
C SER A 461 16.86 -3.13 -33.68
N ASP A 462 17.68 -3.00 -34.71
CA ASP A 462 18.14 -1.71 -35.23
C ASP A 462 16.98 -0.79 -35.67
N ILE A 463 15.89 -1.39 -36.19
CA ILE A 463 14.72 -0.63 -36.65
C ILE A 463 13.80 -0.24 -35.48
N PHE A 464 13.53 -1.15 -34.54
CA PHE A 464 12.44 -1.02 -33.56
C PHE A 464 12.87 -1.00 -32.10
N ALA A 465 14.01 -1.59 -31.72
CA ALA A 465 14.51 -1.60 -30.34
C ALA A 465 15.28 -0.30 -30.02
N ASN A 466 14.63 0.83 -30.24
CA ASN A 466 15.13 2.16 -29.92
C ASN A 466 13.95 3.10 -29.59
N PRO A 467 14.17 4.21 -28.86
CA PRO A 467 13.06 5.07 -28.46
C PRO A 467 12.61 6.03 -29.58
N TYR A 468 13.44 6.22 -30.61
CA TYR A 468 13.26 7.27 -31.60
C TYR A 468 12.04 7.03 -32.49
N ARG A 469 11.73 5.77 -32.83
CA ARG A 469 10.50 5.45 -33.58
C ARG A 469 9.22 5.81 -32.83
N ALA A 470 9.21 5.64 -31.51
CA ALA A 470 8.09 6.04 -30.68
C ALA A 470 8.01 7.57 -30.54
N ALA A 471 9.16 8.24 -30.43
CA ALA A 471 9.24 9.70 -30.39
C ALA A 471 8.83 10.37 -31.71
N GLU A 472 9.23 9.83 -32.87
CA GLU A 472 8.79 10.26 -34.21
C GLU A 472 7.26 10.25 -34.36
N ARG A 473 6.58 9.38 -33.61
CA ARG A 473 5.12 9.25 -33.59
C ARG A 473 4.43 10.08 -32.49
N GLY A 474 5.21 10.71 -31.61
CA GLY A 474 4.70 11.45 -30.44
C GLY A 474 4.17 10.56 -29.31
N PHE A 475 4.55 9.27 -29.28
CA PHE A 475 4.18 8.36 -28.19
C PHE A 475 5.12 8.52 -26.98
N VAL A 476 6.34 8.97 -27.26
CA VAL A 476 7.31 9.48 -26.29
C VAL A 476 7.43 10.97 -26.55
N ASP A 477 7.24 11.80 -25.52
CA ASP A 477 7.30 13.26 -25.63
C ASP A 477 8.73 13.75 -25.85
N GLU A 478 9.71 13.09 -25.22
CA GLU A 478 11.12 13.44 -25.36
C GLU A 478 12.03 12.25 -25.01
N VAL A 479 13.07 12.04 -25.84
CA VAL A 479 14.21 11.18 -25.48
C VAL A 479 15.21 12.05 -24.72
N ILE A 480 15.46 11.73 -23.45
CA ILE A 480 16.23 12.58 -22.53
C ILE A 480 17.56 11.93 -22.16
N ASP A 481 18.57 12.77 -21.87
CA ASP A 481 19.77 12.33 -21.18
C ASP A 481 19.41 11.82 -19.77
N PRO A 482 19.81 10.60 -19.36
CA PRO A 482 19.52 10.06 -18.04
C PRO A 482 19.88 11.03 -16.91
N THR A 483 20.99 11.78 -17.04
CA THR A 483 21.44 12.75 -16.03
C THR A 483 20.44 13.88 -15.78
N GLN A 484 19.55 14.16 -16.73
CA GLN A 484 18.58 15.26 -16.65
C GLN A 484 17.20 14.80 -16.18
N THR A 485 17.02 13.50 -15.89
CA THR A 485 15.72 12.91 -15.53
C THR A 485 15.04 13.67 -14.39
N ARG A 486 15.74 13.89 -13.28
CA ARG A 486 15.17 14.58 -12.11
C ARG A 486 14.72 16.01 -12.43
N THR A 487 15.56 16.79 -13.14
CA THR A 487 15.21 18.14 -13.62
C THR A 487 13.94 18.14 -14.47
N LYS A 488 13.81 17.18 -15.40
CA LYS A 488 12.63 17.05 -16.28
C LYS A 488 11.38 16.73 -15.48
N LEU A 489 11.47 15.80 -14.53
CA LEU A 489 10.36 15.42 -13.67
C LEU A 489 9.86 16.59 -12.82
N ILE A 490 10.76 17.35 -12.19
CA ILE A 490 10.39 18.54 -11.39
C ILE A 490 9.60 19.55 -12.23
N LYS A 491 10.09 19.85 -13.44
CA LYS A 491 9.42 20.80 -14.36
C LYS A 491 8.06 20.27 -14.81
N ALA A 492 7.97 18.99 -15.14
CA ALA A 492 6.73 18.39 -15.64
C ALA A 492 5.65 18.30 -14.56
N PHE A 493 5.98 17.84 -13.34
CA PHE A 493 5.01 17.83 -12.24
C PHE A 493 4.61 19.24 -11.82
N LYS A 494 5.49 20.25 -11.94
CA LYS A 494 5.13 21.64 -11.72
C LYS A 494 4.13 22.13 -12.77
N MET A 495 4.32 21.78 -14.04
CA MET A 495 3.40 22.12 -15.12
C MET A 495 2.01 21.47 -14.95
N LEU A 496 1.96 20.25 -14.42
CA LEU A 496 0.72 19.48 -14.23
C LEU A 496 -0.05 19.82 -12.93
N GLU A 497 0.39 20.81 -12.15
CA GLU A 497 -0.20 21.07 -10.82
C GLU A 497 -1.68 21.47 -10.84
N ASN A 498 -2.15 22.02 -11.96
CA ASN A 498 -3.54 22.43 -12.16
C ASN A 498 -4.30 21.47 -13.11
N LYS A 499 -3.81 20.24 -13.30
CA LYS A 499 -4.47 19.24 -14.14
C LYS A 499 -5.88 18.95 -13.63
N VAL A 500 -6.87 18.99 -14.53
CA VAL A 500 -8.25 18.59 -14.27
C VAL A 500 -8.71 17.67 -15.38
N VAL A 501 -9.25 16.51 -15.01
CA VAL A 501 -9.81 15.52 -15.95
C VAL A 501 -11.23 15.21 -15.54
N ASN A 502 -12.17 15.32 -16.47
CA ASN A 502 -13.58 14.98 -16.24
C ASN A 502 -13.88 13.60 -16.79
N ALA A 503 -14.09 12.61 -15.90
CA ALA A 503 -14.49 11.26 -16.29
C ALA A 503 -16.00 11.17 -16.60
N PRO A 504 -16.43 10.19 -17.42
CA PRO A 504 -17.86 9.89 -17.60
C PRO A 504 -18.58 9.64 -16.26
N ARG A 505 -19.78 10.20 -16.10
CA ARG A 505 -20.58 10.04 -14.87
C ARG A 505 -21.00 8.58 -14.68
N LYS A 506 -20.66 8.01 -13.52
CA LYS A 506 -21.01 6.64 -13.11
C LYS A 506 -21.12 6.58 -11.58
N LYS A 507 -21.84 5.58 -11.04
CA LYS A 507 -21.85 5.34 -9.58
C LYS A 507 -20.47 4.97 -9.07
N HIS A 508 -19.80 4.09 -9.81
CA HIS A 508 -18.41 3.68 -9.65
C HIS A 508 -18.00 2.89 -10.91
N GLY A 509 -16.71 2.56 -11.03
CA GLY A 509 -16.21 1.62 -12.02
C GLY A 509 -16.71 0.18 -11.81
N ASN A 510 -16.44 -0.69 -12.78
CA ASN A 510 -16.59 -2.15 -12.65
C ASN A 510 -15.24 -2.82 -12.94
N ILE A 511 -14.25 -2.49 -12.12
CA ILE A 511 -12.89 -3.03 -12.23
C ILE A 511 -12.92 -4.56 -12.08
N PRO A 512 -12.06 -5.31 -12.80
CA PRO A 512 -11.84 -6.72 -12.50
C PRO A 512 -11.45 -6.93 -11.02
N LEU A 513 -12.08 -7.87 -10.31
CA LEU A 513 -11.81 -8.18 -8.90
C LEU A 513 -11.08 -9.50 -8.72
#